data_AF-A0A4V1UQD3-F1
#
_entry.id   AF-A0A4V1UQD3-F1
#
_cell.length_a   1.000
_cell.length_b   1.000
_cell.length_c   1.000
_cell.angle_alpha   90.00
_cell.angle_beta   90.00
_cell.angle_gamma   90.00
#
_symmetry.space_group_name_H-M   'P 1'
#
loop_
_entity.id
_entity.type
_entity.pdbx_description
1 polymer ?
#
loop_
_entity_poly.entity_id
_entity_poly.type
_entity_poly.pdbx_seq_one_letter_code
_entity_poly.pdbx_strand_id
1 'polypeptide(L)'
;MSYCTVIKTMQPEARMMLHKNYHDSHYGFPIHDDNELFGRLIMEINQAGLSWETILKKEDSFRKAYRNFQIAKVAAFNEKDRERLMADPGIIRN
;
A
#
# COMPACT_ATOMS: atom_id res chain seq x y z
N MET A 1 -16.17 12.04 11.67
CA MET A 1 -15.17 12.90 11.02
C MET A 1 -14.74 12.26 9.71
N SER A 2 -14.67 13.00 8.60
CA SER A 2 -14.19 12.46 7.33
C SER A 2 -12.66 12.47 7.27
N TYR A 3 -12.09 11.60 6.43
CA TYR A 3 -10.65 11.55 6.20
C TYR A 3 -10.10 12.93 5.75
N CYS A 4 -10.84 13.63 4.89
CA CYS A 4 -10.52 14.99 4.42
C CYS A 4 -10.36 16.01 5.55
N THR A 5 -11.14 15.91 6.62
CA THR A 5 -11.06 16.82 7.76
C THR A 5 -9.97 16.40 8.74
N VAL A 6 -9.76 15.10 8.93
CA VAL A 6 -8.77 14.57 9.89
C VAL A 6 -7.34 14.93 9.50
N ILE A 7 -7.00 14.94 8.21
CA ILE A 7 -5.64 15.27 7.74
C ILE A 7 -5.20 16.65 8.25
N LYS A 8 -6.12 17.63 8.27
CA LYS A 8 -5.82 19.02 8.68
C LYS A 8 -5.38 19.15 10.14
N THR A 9 -5.69 18.16 10.99
CA THR A 9 -5.35 18.16 12.41
C THR A 9 -4.29 17.13 12.75
N MET A 10 -3.71 16.44 11.76
CA MET A 10 -2.69 15.41 12.02
C MET A 10 -1.38 16.04 12.47
N GLN A 11 -0.79 15.43 13.49
CA GLN A 11 0.56 15.70 13.97
C GLN A 11 1.32 14.37 14.12
N PRO A 12 2.65 14.35 13.97
CA PRO A 12 3.51 15.46 13.53
C PRO A 12 3.33 15.79 12.03
N GLU A 13 3.91 16.89 11.55
CA GLU A 13 3.82 17.35 10.16
C GLU A 13 4.19 16.25 9.14
N ALA A 14 5.21 15.44 9.42
CA ALA A 14 5.60 14.32 8.55
C ALA A 14 4.45 13.31 8.33
N ARG A 15 3.66 13.04 9.36
CA ARG A 15 2.47 12.17 9.28
C ARG A 15 1.37 12.83 8.46
N MET A 16 1.12 14.11 8.69
CA MET A 16 0.17 14.89 7.89
C MET A 16 0.54 14.84 6.41
N MET A 17 1.81 15.09 6.08
CA MET A 17 2.29 15.09 4.70
C MET A 17 2.13 13.73 4.01
N LEU A 18 2.44 12.64 4.71
CA LEU A 18 2.23 11.28 4.18
C LEU A 18 0.76 11.04 3.79
N HIS A 19 -0.17 11.36 4.69
CA HIS A 19 -1.60 11.17 4.45
C HIS A 19 -2.16 12.16 3.41
N LYS A 20 -1.68 13.41 3.41
CA LYS A 20 -2.08 14.45 2.45
C LYS A 20 -1.68 14.06 1.04
N ASN A 21 -0.45 13.58 0.84
CA ASN A 21 0.01 13.12 -0.47
C ASN A 21 -0.90 12.02 -1.02
N TYR A 22 -1.19 10.99 -0.19
CA TYR A 22 -2.13 9.94 -0.57
C TYR A 22 -3.52 10.48 -0.89
N HIS A 23 -4.05 11.35 -0.04
CA HIS A 23 -5.38 11.93 -0.19
C HIS A 23 -5.54 12.72 -1.48
N ASP A 24 -4.59 13.61 -1.76
CA ASP A 24 -4.72 14.59 -2.85
C ASP A 24 -4.50 14.00 -4.24
N SER A 25 -3.92 12.80 -4.33
CA SER A 25 -3.55 12.20 -5.61
C SER A 25 -4.11 10.79 -5.85
N HIS A 26 -4.56 10.08 -4.81
CA HIS A 26 -5.01 8.70 -4.95
C HIS A 26 -6.37 8.43 -4.31
N TYR A 27 -6.66 9.02 -3.15
CA TYR A 27 -7.90 8.73 -2.42
C TYR A 27 -9.14 9.27 -3.14
N GLY A 28 -9.99 8.36 -3.64
CA GLY A 28 -11.21 8.72 -4.35
C GLY A 28 -11.01 9.14 -5.81
N PHE A 29 -9.79 9.01 -6.34
CA PHE A 29 -9.51 9.20 -7.76
C PHE A 29 -9.69 7.87 -8.51
N PRO A 30 -10.22 7.89 -9.74
CA PRO A 30 -10.38 6.68 -10.55
C PRO A 30 -9.02 6.10 -10.93
N ILE A 31 -8.92 4.76 -10.90
CA ILE A 31 -7.76 4.02 -11.40
C ILE A 31 -8.22 3.20 -12.61
N HIS A 32 -7.57 3.41 -13.75
CA HIS A 32 -7.89 2.73 -15.02
C HIS A 32 -6.87 1.66 -15.42
N ASP A 33 -5.73 1.58 -14.71
CA ASP A 33 -4.72 0.55 -14.91
C ASP A 33 -4.97 -0.63 -13.96
N ASP A 34 -5.12 -1.83 -14.51
CA ASP A 34 -5.45 -3.03 -13.73
C ASP A 34 -4.34 -3.40 -12.73
N ASN A 35 -3.06 -3.18 -13.07
CA ASN A 35 -1.96 -3.49 -12.15
C ASN A 35 -1.97 -2.54 -10.94
N GLU A 36 -2.24 -1.26 -11.16
CA GLU A 36 -2.37 -0.28 -10.07
C GLU A 36 -3.63 -0.53 -9.24
N LEU A 37 -4.76 -0.92 -9.87
CA LEU A 37 -5.98 -1.30 -9.16
C LEU A 37 -5.75 -2.54 -8.29
N PHE A 38 -5.07 -3.56 -8.84
CA PHE A 38 -4.63 -4.73 -8.09
C PHE A 38 -3.69 -4.34 -6.95
N GLY A 39 -2.74 -3.43 -7.18
CA GLY A 39 -1.85 -2.90 -6.15
C GLY A 39 -2.60 -2.23 -5.00
N ARG A 40 -3.59 -1.39 -5.30
CA ARG A 40 -4.48 -0.79 -4.31
C ARG A 40 -5.19 -1.87 -3.50
N LEU A 41 -5.79 -2.85 -4.16
CA LEU A 41 -6.49 -3.97 -3.51
C LEU A 41 -5.58 -4.74 -2.55
N ILE A 42 -4.35 -5.07 -2.97
CA ILE A 42 -3.37 -5.77 -2.14
C ILE A 42 -3.01 -4.94 -0.90
N MET A 43 -2.80 -3.64 -1.05
CA MET A 43 -2.52 -2.75 0.08
C MET A 43 -3.68 -2.67 1.08
N GLU A 44 -4.93 -2.58 0.60
CA GLU A 44 -6.13 -2.58 1.44
C GLU A 44 -6.31 -3.89 2.21
N ILE A 45 -6.10 -5.05 1.57
CA ILE A 45 -6.20 -6.36 2.25
C ILE A 45 -5.14 -6.48 3.35
N ASN A 46 -3.91 -6.03 3.10
CA ASN A 46 -2.82 -6.08 4.08
C ASN A 46 -3.01 -5.10 5.24
N GLN A 47 -3.96 -4.16 5.16
CA GLN A 47 -4.29 -3.25 6.24
C GLN A 47 -5.07 -3.91 7.39
N ALA A 48 -5.60 -5.13 7.22
CA ALA A 48 -6.41 -5.77 8.25
C ALA A 48 -5.69 -5.81 9.62
N GLY A 49 -6.25 -5.13 10.62
CA GLY A 49 -5.68 -5.02 11.98
C GLY A 49 -4.56 -3.99 12.13
N LEU A 50 -4.26 -3.21 11.09
CA LEU A 50 -3.20 -2.19 11.06
C LEU A 50 -3.76 -0.81 10.70
N SER A 51 -2.94 0.21 10.94
CA SER A 51 -3.25 1.57 10.48
C SER A 51 -2.93 1.71 8.98
N TRP A 52 -3.70 2.52 8.26
CA TRP A 52 -3.37 2.86 6.87
C TRP A 52 -2.01 3.55 6.74
N GLU A 53 -1.59 4.30 7.76
CA GLU A 53 -0.24 4.89 7.84
C GLU A 53 0.86 3.83 7.75
N THR A 54 0.67 2.68 8.41
CA THR A 54 1.60 1.54 8.34
C THR A 54 1.76 1.04 6.91
N ILE A 55 0.66 0.99 6.15
CA ILE A 55 0.65 0.56 4.76
C ILE A 55 1.33 1.59 3.87
N LEU A 56 0.98 2.88 3.99
CA LEU A 56 1.60 3.96 3.22
C LEU A 56 3.11 4.03 3.43
N LYS A 57 3.60 3.86 4.67
CA LYS A 57 5.04 3.81 4.97
C LYS A 57 5.76 2.62 4.32
N LYS A 58 5.05 1.56 3.98
CA LYS A 58 5.58 0.33 3.38
C LYS A 58 5.32 0.23 1.87
N GLU A 59 4.63 1.20 1.26
CA GLU A 59 4.20 1.15 -0.15
C GLU A 59 5.36 0.81 -1.11
N ASP A 60 6.49 1.49 -0.99
CA ASP A 60 7.67 1.24 -1.83
C ASP A 60 8.20 -0.19 -1.68
N SER A 61 8.12 -0.76 -0.48
CA SER A 61 8.52 -2.14 -0.22
C SER A 61 7.53 -3.12 -0.84
N PHE A 62 6.22 -2.86 -0.72
CA PHE A 62 5.19 -3.64 -1.40
C PHE A 62 5.36 -3.62 -2.92
N ARG A 63 5.58 -2.44 -3.51
CA ARG A 63 5.82 -2.30 -4.96
C ARG A 63 7.01 -3.17 -5.38
N LYS A 64 8.14 -3.12 -4.68
CA LYS A 64 9.31 -3.98 -5.00
C LYS A 64 9.01 -5.47 -4.81
N ALA A 65 8.41 -5.84 -3.68
CA ALA A 65 8.11 -7.21 -3.30
C ALA A 65 7.19 -7.91 -4.32
N TYR A 66 6.16 -7.20 -4.79
CA TYR A 66 5.14 -7.66 -5.73
C TYR A 66 5.39 -7.20 -7.18
N ARG A 67 6.64 -6.90 -7.56
CA ARG A 67 7.03 -6.57 -8.94
C ARG A 67 6.19 -5.45 -9.57
N ASN A 68 6.04 -4.35 -8.84
CA ASN A 68 5.19 -3.20 -9.15
C ASN A 68 3.74 -3.59 -9.44
N PHE A 69 3.25 -4.61 -8.72
CA PHE A 69 1.89 -5.15 -8.84
C PHE A 69 1.53 -5.63 -10.25
N GLN A 70 2.53 -6.00 -11.06
CA GLN A 70 2.28 -6.56 -12.38
C GLN A 70 1.59 -7.92 -12.25
N ILE A 71 0.29 -7.96 -12.56
CA ILE A 71 -0.59 -9.12 -12.33
C ILE A 71 0.02 -10.39 -12.93
N ALA A 72 0.48 -10.33 -14.18
CA ALA A 72 1.09 -11.47 -14.85
C ALA A 72 2.34 -12.02 -14.12
N LYS A 73 3.14 -11.15 -13.50
CA LYS A 73 4.33 -11.57 -12.74
C LYS A 73 3.95 -12.15 -11.39
N VAL A 74 3.01 -11.51 -10.69
CA VAL A 74 2.55 -11.97 -9.37
C VAL A 74 1.81 -13.30 -9.50
N ALA A 75 0.99 -13.48 -10.53
CA ALA A 75 0.31 -14.75 -10.82
C ALA A 75 1.29 -15.91 -11.13
N ALA A 76 2.51 -15.60 -11.58
CA ALA A 76 3.55 -16.59 -11.84
C ALA A 76 4.43 -16.90 -10.61
N PHE A 77 4.17 -16.28 -9.45
CA PHE A 77 4.91 -16.57 -8.23
C PHE A 77 4.74 -18.03 -7.83
N ASN A 78 5.83 -18.62 -7.33
CA ASN A 78 5.87 -19.99 -6.83
C ASN A 78 6.29 -20.02 -5.35
N GLU A 79 6.56 -21.21 -4.81
CA GLU A 79 6.93 -21.37 -3.40
C GLU A 79 8.19 -20.56 -3.01
N LYS A 80 9.18 -20.44 -3.91
CA LYS A 80 10.38 -19.63 -3.62
C LYS A 80 10.05 -18.15 -3.50
N ASP A 81 9.09 -17.66 -4.28
CA ASP A 81 8.60 -16.28 -4.16
C ASP A 81 7.84 -16.08 -2.86
N ARG A 82 7.02 -17.06 -2.46
CA ARG A 82 6.34 -17.04 -1.16
C ARG A 82 7.34 -17.00 0.00
N GLU A 83 8.33 -17.89 0.01
CA GLU A 83 9.39 -17.91 1.04
C GLU A 83 10.16 -16.58 1.08
N ARG A 84 10.52 -16.03 -0.09
CA ARG A 84 11.16 -14.71 -0.20
C ARG A 84 10.30 -13.61 0.42
N LEU A 85 8.99 -13.60 0.16
CA LEU A 85 8.06 -12.61 0.72
C LEU A 85 7.94 -12.76 2.24
N MET A 86 7.85 -13.99 2.75
CA MET A 86 7.81 -14.26 4.20
C MET A 86 9.11 -13.85 4.91
N ALA A 87 10.24 -13.79 4.20
CA ALA A 87 11.51 -13.33 4.72
C ALA A 87 11.70 -11.80 4.64
N ASP A 88 10.85 -11.06 3.91
CA ASP A 88 11.03 -9.63 3.65
C ASP A 88 10.45 -8.76 4.80
N PRO A 89 11.29 -8.08 5.62
CA PRO A 89 10.81 -7.22 6.70
C PRO A 89 10.19 -5.90 6.19
N GLY A 90 10.38 -5.58 4.91
CA GLY A 90 9.83 -4.41 4.25
C GLY A 90 8.30 -4.45 4.13
N ILE A 91 7.71 -5.65 4.03
CA ILE A 91 6.26 -5.83 3.92
C ILE A 91 5.61 -6.30 5.23
N ILE A 92 4.33 -6.63 5.15
CA ILE A 92 3.56 -7.26 6.23
C ILE A 92 3.62 -8.78 5.98
N ARG A 93 3.98 -9.55 7.00
CA ARG A 93 4.25 -11.00 6.91
C ARG A 93 3.18 -11.73 7.73
N ASN A 94 2.15 -12.21 7.05
CA ASN A 94 0.95 -12.82 7.63
C ASN A 94 0.80 -14.27 7.17
#